data_AF-A0A2G1W5G0-F1
#
_entry.id   AF-A0A2G1W5G0-F1
#
_cell.length_a   1.000
_cell.length_b   1.000
_cell.length_c   1.000
_cell.angle_alpha   90.00
_cell.angle_beta   90.00
_cell.angle_gamma   90.00
#
_symmetry.space_group_name_H-M   'P 1'
#
loop_
_entity.id
_entity.type
_entity.pdbx_description
1 polymer ?
#
loop_
_entity_poly.entity_id
_entity_poly.type
_entity_poly.pdbx_seq_one_letter_code
_entity_poly.pdbx_strand_id
1 'polypeptide(L)'
;MIDPLILRRATIVLVVLLAGMVVWQVVKSTAEQPTANKERDPNAPELSLGSFAQPSFASKSDNEARGELTLRVGKIGSAPRRDEITVLKSLPDSERDWTRAYSMAKGNACRLVAPGATVSAPLSMARSGQHGELGRLSAITIGLEMATQGRQKLPAVTRQQVDQYFEDHRLSVQPKLYYDEDKRVYFGTDCTAAFFEIERPGYTIEPEPMINVAVSRFRTLGIVGTSEDSGVLLGRTLALMFAFEKSDDTISGVADGGRQALELMLLHLPQDSTAEDFNIEVYITSDERASLHRLDLGNEAVNSPLPTISSEVRFDKMILMGMYPAEPVVTKIHFRSAGILSMEMITRLTRGTSERTGMSLTEILDEFGKLSMQSPIDTSPKYEDAEVAEAARRKYERLRAMREEVSRDDAILTPSKRPMMTGLDD
;
A
#
# COMPACT_ATOMS: atom_id res chain seq x y z
N MET A 1 -49.12 12.18 -31.40
CA MET A 1 -48.55 13.53 -31.65
C MET A 1 -48.83 14.36 -30.42
N ILE A 2 -47.80 14.76 -29.67
CA ILE A 2 -47.96 15.59 -28.47
C ILE A 2 -48.15 17.04 -28.95
N ASP A 3 -49.20 17.68 -28.44
CA ASP A 3 -49.60 19.03 -28.82
C ASP A 3 -48.45 20.02 -28.50
N PRO A 4 -47.93 20.79 -29.47
CA PRO A 4 -46.79 21.69 -29.26
C PRO A 4 -47.06 22.77 -28.21
N LEU A 5 -48.33 23.03 -27.92
CA LEU A 5 -48.79 23.94 -26.88
C LEU A 5 -48.58 23.40 -25.46
N ILE A 6 -48.65 22.08 -25.28
CA ILE A 6 -48.39 21.40 -24.00
C ILE A 6 -46.88 21.40 -23.70
N LEU A 7 -46.04 21.17 -24.72
CA LEU A 7 -44.58 21.18 -24.57
C LEU A 7 -44.05 22.58 -24.21
N ARG A 8 -44.65 23.64 -24.77
CA ARG A 8 -44.31 25.03 -24.41
C ARG A 8 -44.72 25.39 -22.99
N ARG A 9 -45.86 24.89 -22.50
CA ARG A 9 -46.28 25.14 -21.11
C ARG A 9 -45.40 24.37 -20.12
N ALA A 10 -45.03 23.13 -20.44
CA ALA A 10 -44.15 22.32 -19.60
C ALA A 10 -42.74 22.93 -19.48
N THR A 11 -42.19 23.48 -20.57
CA THR A 11 -40.87 24.14 -20.54
C THR A 11 -40.88 25.43 -19.74
N ILE A 12 -41.94 26.24 -19.81
CA ILE A 12 -42.07 27.45 -19.00
C ILE A 12 -42.14 27.09 -17.50
N VAL A 13 -42.92 26.06 -17.13
CA VAL A 13 -43.02 25.60 -15.73
C VAL A 13 -41.68 25.09 -15.21
N LEU A 14 -40.91 24.37 -16.04
CA LEU A 14 -39.58 23.87 -15.67
C LEU A 14 -38.58 25.01 -15.42
N VAL A 15 -38.59 26.06 -16.26
CA VAL A 15 -37.71 27.22 -16.08
C VAL A 15 -38.05 27.99 -14.81
N VAL A 16 -39.34 28.16 -14.50
CA VAL A 16 -39.77 28.81 -13.25
C VAL A 16 -39.35 28.01 -12.02
N LEU A 17 -39.44 26.67 -12.07
CA LEU A 17 -38.98 25.79 -10.98
C LEU A 17 -37.46 25.87 -10.78
N LEU A 18 -36.69 25.87 -11.86
CA LEU A 18 -35.24 25.99 -11.80
C LEU A 18 -34.81 27.37 -11.24
N ALA A 19 -35.45 28.44 -11.68
CA ALA A 19 -35.21 29.78 -11.12
C ALA A 19 -35.55 29.84 -9.62
N GLY A 20 -36.66 29.23 -9.21
CA GLY A 20 -37.05 29.12 -7.80
C GLY A 20 -36.02 28.36 -6.95
N MET A 21 -35.45 27.26 -7.46
CA MET A 21 -34.41 26.50 -6.76
C MET A 21 -33.10 27.28 -6.62
N VAL A 22 -32.70 28.04 -7.64
CA VAL A 22 -31.48 28.88 -7.57
C VAL A 22 -31.65 29.99 -6.55
N VAL A 23 -32.80 30.69 -6.54
CA VAL A 23 -33.10 31.72 -5.54
C VAL A 23 -33.13 31.13 -4.14
N TRP A 24 -33.72 29.94 -3.94
CA TRP A 24 -33.71 29.26 -2.65
C TRP A 24 -32.28 28.93 -2.19
N GLN A 25 -31.42 28.44 -3.08
CA GLN A 25 -30.02 28.14 -2.75
C GLN A 25 -29.23 29.39 -2.34
N VAL A 26 -29.46 30.52 -3.01
CA VAL A 26 -28.83 31.80 -2.68
C VAL A 26 -29.31 32.32 -1.33
N VAL A 27 -30.61 32.24 -1.03
CA VAL A 27 -31.16 32.64 0.27
C VAL A 27 -30.65 31.75 1.41
N LYS A 28 -30.55 30.43 1.18
CA LYS A 28 -30.04 29.51 2.20
C LYS A 28 -28.54 29.73 2.48
N SER A 29 -27.76 30.05 1.46
CA SER A 29 -26.32 30.34 1.63
C SER A 29 -26.03 31.69 2.27
N THR A 30 -26.93 32.67 2.17
CA THR A 30 -26.79 33.96 2.87
C THR A 30 -27.25 33.92 4.33
N ALA A 31 -28.05 32.94 4.74
CA ALA A 31 -28.49 32.78 6.12
C ALA A 31 -27.47 32.08 7.05
N GLU A 32 -26.43 31.42 6.51
CA GLU A 32 -25.46 30.63 7.28
C GLU A 32 -24.04 31.24 7.33
N GLN A 33 -23.86 32.53 7.04
CA GLN A 33 -22.59 33.22 7.31
C GLN A 33 -22.59 33.89 8.69
N PRO A 34 -21.77 33.43 9.67
CA PRO A 34 -21.50 34.21 10.87
C PRO A 34 -20.65 35.43 10.47
N THR A 35 -21.20 36.60 10.74
CA THR A 35 -20.58 37.91 10.54
C THR A 35 -19.35 38.07 11.43
N ALA A 36 -18.17 37.71 10.92
CA ALA A 36 -16.90 38.22 11.41
C ALA A 36 -16.66 39.62 10.83
N ASN A 37 -17.22 40.63 11.49
CA ASN A 37 -16.73 42.01 11.47
C ASN A 37 -17.33 42.75 12.65
N LYS A 38 -16.55 42.91 13.72
CA LYS A 38 -16.86 43.87 14.77
C LYS A 38 -15.58 44.59 15.19
N GLU A 39 -15.49 45.81 14.68
CA GLU A 39 -15.08 47.04 15.35
C GLU A 39 -14.33 46.90 16.69
N ARG A 40 -13.14 47.49 16.65
CA ARG A 40 -12.18 47.69 17.73
C ARG A 40 -12.73 48.73 18.72
N ASP A 41 -13.00 48.32 19.94
CA ASP A 41 -13.31 49.22 21.07
C ASP A 41 -12.13 49.21 22.06
N PRO A 42 -11.53 50.37 22.40
CA PRO A 42 -10.37 50.46 23.27
C PRO A 42 -10.84 50.72 24.70
N ASN A 43 -11.12 49.68 25.47
CA ASN A 43 -11.05 49.67 26.95
C ASN A 43 -11.63 48.35 27.49
N ALA A 44 -10.78 47.33 27.59
CA ALA A 44 -11.02 46.19 28.47
C ALA A 44 -9.66 45.66 28.99
N PRO A 45 -9.57 45.28 30.27
CA PRO A 45 -8.31 45.13 31.00
C PRO A 45 -7.55 43.85 30.62
N GLU A 46 -6.23 43.94 30.69
CA GLU A 46 -5.29 42.82 30.59
C GLU A 46 -5.66 41.70 31.59
N LEU A 47 -5.95 40.51 31.08
CA LEU A 47 -6.02 39.30 31.90
C LEU A 47 -4.74 38.48 31.66
N SER A 48 -3.91 38.56 32.69
CA SER A 48 -2.62 37.92 32.88
C SER A 48 -2.63 36.42 32.54
N LEU A 49 -1.68 36.02 31.69
CA LEU A 49 -1.19 34.66 31.60
C LEU A 49 -0.58 34.26 32.95
N GLY A 50 -1.10 33.17 33.54
CA GLY A 50 -0.41 32.42 34.59
C GLY A 50 -1.27 32.03 35.79
N SER A 51 -1.73 30.78 35.81
CA SER A 51 -1.47 29.86 36.93
C SER A 51 -1.85 28.44 36.53
N PHE A 52 -0.84 27.59 36.48
CA PHE A 52 -0.98 26.14 36.35
C PHE A 52 -1.71 25.59 37.58
N ALA A 53 -2.93 25.08 37.39
CA ALA A 53 -3.57 24.23 38.38
C ALA A 53 -3.10 22.77 38.16
N GLN A 54 -2.40 22.21 39.14
CA GLN A 54 -2.16 20.78 39.25
C GLN A 54 -3.50 20.04 39.36
N PRO A 55 -3.74 18.93 38.65
CA PRO A 55 -4.79 18.01 39.03
C PRO A 55 -4.26 17.04 40.08
N SER A 56 -4.82 17.16 41.28
CA SER A 56 -4.72 16.21 42.38
C SER A 56 -5.36 14.86 41.99
N PHE A 57 -4.61 13.78 42.20
CA PHE A 57 -5.10 12.41 42.14
C PHE A 57 -6.06 12.14 43.32
N ALA A 58 -7.28 11.69 43.03
CA ALA A 58 -8.12 10.95 43.97
C ALA A 58 -9.05 9.99 43.21
N SER A 59 -9.20 8.81 43.79
CA SER A 59 -9.62 7.54 43.20
C SER A 59 -11.13 7.24 43.20
N LYS A 60 -11.52 6.36 42.27
CA LYS A 60 -12.62 5.35 42.28
C LYS A 60 -14.08 5.81 42.17
N SER A 61 -14.75 5.32 41.11
CA SER A 61 -15.94 4.46 41.21
C SER A 61 -16.23 3.72 39.90
N ASP A 62 -16.54 2.43 40.02
CA ASP A 62 -17.02 1.51 38.98
C ASP A 62 -18.35 1.95 38.35
N ASN A 63 -18.50 1.82 37.02
CA ASN A 63 -19.55 1.01 36.39
C ASN A 63 -19.53 1.04 34.84
N GLU A 64 -19.63 -0.16 34.29
CA GLU A 64 -20.14 -0.63 32.99
C GLU A 64 -20.43 0.33 31.82
N ALA A 65 -19.75 0.02 30.70
CA ALA A 65 -20.31 -0.21 29.37
C ALA A 65 -21.32 0.82 28.80
N ARG A 66 -20.77 1.86 28.16
CA ARG A 66 -21.27 2.43 26.91
C ARG A 66 -20.08 3.05 26.19
N GLY A 67 -19.92 2.72 24.90
CA GLY A 67 -18.77 3.10 24.08
C GLY A 67 -18.52 4.61 24.12
N GLU A 68 -17.56 5.00 24.95
CA GLU A 68 -17.06 6.36 25.03
C GLU A 68 -16.11 6.56 23.86
N LEU A 69 -16.56 7.34 22.87
CA LEU A 69 -15.68 7.98 21.90
C LEU A 69 -14.76 8.94 22.66
N THR A 70 -13.72 8.37 23.28
CA THR A 70 -12.64 9.15 23.88
C THR A 70 -11.84 9.75 22.73
N LEU A 71 -12.16 11.00 22.40
CA LEU A 71 -11.31 11.85 21.59
C LEU A 71 -10.05 12.13 22.43
N ARG A 72 -9.09 11.20 22.37
CA ARG A 72 -7.77 11.37 22.98
C ARG A 72 -7.05 12.46 22.21
N VAL A 73 -7.14 13.69 22.71
CA VAL A 73 -6.34 14.81 22.25
C VAL A 73 -4.90 14.50 22.63
N GLY A 74 -4.18 13.79 21.76
CA GLY A 74 -2.73 13.71 21.85
C GLY A 74 -2.17 15.14 21.87
N LYS A 75 -1.23 15.42 22.78
CA LYS A 75 -0.41 16.63 22.69
C LYS A 75 0.13 16.70 21.26
N ILE A 76 -0.25 17.75 20.53
CA ILE A 76 0.24 17.99 19.17
C ILE A 76 1.77 18.05 19.24
N GLY A 77 2.45 17.00 18.77
CA GLY A 77 3.91 16.90 18.73
C GLY A 77 4.59 15.93 19.72
N SER A 78 3.87 15.18 20.56
CA SER A 78 4.50 14.09 21.35
C SER A 78 4.47 12.75 20.61
N ALA A 79 5.60 12.04 20.57
CA ALA A 79 5.67 10.67 20.07
C ALA A 79 4.71 9.77 20.89
N PRO A 80 3.79 9.02 20.25
CA PRO A 80 2.84 8.17 20.94
C PRO A 80 3.61 7.06 21.65
N ARG A 81 3.21 6.75 22.89
CA ARG A 81 3.79 5.61 23.60
C ARG A 81 3.26 4.30 23.02
N ARG A 82 3.98 3.19 23.23
CA ARG A 82 3.62 1.86 22.68
C ARG A 82 2.21 1.41 23.08
N ASP A 83 1.75 1.75 24.28
CA ASP A 83 0.42 1.45 24.82
C ASP A 83 -0.70 2.34 24.24
N GLU A 84 -0.34 3.46 23.60
CA GLU A 84 -1.29 4.38 22.97
C GLU A 84 -1.60 4.00 21.51
N ILE A 85 -0.84 3.07 20.93
CA ILE A 85 -0.94 2.70 19.52
C ILE A 85 -2.12 1.73 19.30
N THR A 86 -2.81 1.87 18.18
CA THR A 86 -3.90 0.95 17.82
C THR A 86 -3.33 -0.44 17.54
N VAL A 87 -3.65 -1.40 18.41
CA VAL A 87 -3.22 -2.80 18.31
C VAL A 87 -4.32 -3.65 17.67
N LEU A 88 -3.91 -4.45 16.69
CA LEU A 88 -4.70 -5.50 16.08
C LEU A 88 -4.42 -6.82 16.81
N LYS A 89 -5.43 -7.33 17.55
CA LYS A 89 -5.32 -8.56 18.34
C LYS A 89 -5.06 -9.80 17.48
N SER A 90 -5.68 -9.88 16.31
CA SER A 90 -5.52 -10.97 15.36
C SER A 90 -5.80 -10.48 13.94
N LEU A 91 -5.18 -11.12 12.95
CA LEU A 91 -5.55 -10.89 11.56
C LEU A 91 -7.01 -11.32 11.32
N PRO A 92 -7.73 -10.66 10.40
CA PRO A 92 -9.06 -11.11 10.00
C PRO A 92 -9.01 -12.49 9.31
N ASP A 93 -9.89 -13.41 9.71
CA ASP A 93 -9.92 -14.78 9.17
C ASP A 93 -10.90 -14.94 7.98
N SER A 94 -11.90 -14.06 7.85
CA SER A 94 -12.95 -14.16 6.82
C SER A 94 -13.01 -12.93 5.91
N GLU A 95 -13.46 -13.10 4.67
CA GLU A 95 -13.63 -11.99 3.70
C GLU A 95 -14.54 -10.87 4.24
N ARG A 96 -15.54 -11.22 5.06
CA ARG A 96 -16.40 -10.26 5.74
C ARG A 96 -15.63 -9.44 6.78
N ASP A 97 -14.78 -10.07 7.56
CA ASP A 97 -13.95 -9.39 8.57
C ASP A 97 -12.90 -8.51 7.90
N TRP A 98 -12.32 -8.96 6.79
CA TRP A 98 -11.42 -8.15 5.96
C TRP A 98 -12.12 -6.88 5.45
N THR A 99 -13.31 -7.03 4.86
CA THR A 99 -14.08 -5.88 4.33
C THR A 99 -14.51 -4.93 5.44
N ARG A 100 -14.90 -5.46 6.61
CA ARG A 100 -15.21 -4.68 7.81
C ARG A 100 -13.98 -3.91 8.30
N ALA A 101 -12.85 -4.60 8.47
CA ALA A 101 -11.59 -3.99 8.90
C ALA A 101 -11.15 -2.87 7.94
N TYR A 102 -11.27 -3.10 6.63
CA TYR A 102 -10.99 -2.08 5.62
C TYR A 102 -11.84 -0.83 5.82
N SER A 103 -13.14 -1.03 5.97
CA SER A 103 -14.13 0.04 6.08
C SER A 103 -13.94 0.86 7.35
N MET A 104 -13.61 0.19 8.46
CA MET A 104 -13.28 0.84 9.73
C MET A 104 -11.97 1.63 9.68
N ALA A 105 -10.97 1.16 8.92
CA ALA A 105 -9.68 1.82 8.75
C ALA A 105 -9.70 3.02 7.79
N LYS A 106 -10.88 3.50 7.35
CA LYS A 106 -10.99 4.64 6.41
C LYS A 106 -10.31 5.92 6.93
N GLY A 107 -10.29 6.14 8.25
CA GLY A 107 -9.60 7.27 8.87
C GLY A 107 -8.06 7.18 8.82
N ASN A 108 -7.53 5.97 8.64
CA ASN A 108 -6.09 5.66 8.63
C ASN A 108 -5.58 5.44 7.20
N ALA A 109 -6.18 6.11 6.21
CA ALA A 109 -5.69 6.07 4.85
C ALA A 109 -4.30 6.71 4.75
N CYS A 110 -3.42 6.10 3.95
CA CYS A 110 -2.10 6.66 3.65
C CYS A 110 -2.27 8.04 2.99
N ARG A 111 -1.41 8.98 3.38
CA ARG A 111 -1.45 10.36 2.87
C ARG A 111 -0.20 10.68 2.07
N LEU A 112 -0.38 11.46 1.02
CA LEU A 112 0.74 11.99 0.26
C LEU A 112 1.46 13.08 1.07
N VAL A 113 2.77 12.99 1.08
CA VAL A 113 3.64 14.01 1.66
C VAL A 113 3.56 15.26 0.78
N ALA A 114 3.50 16.43 1.40
CA ALA A 114 3.41 17.70 0.68
C ALA A 114 4.59 17.88 -0.30
N PRO A 115 4.39 18.51 -1.47
CA PRO A 115 5.46 18.80 -2.43
C PRO A 115 6.60 19.63 -1.80
N GLY A 116 7.83 19.38 -2.24
CA GLY A 116 9.05 20.05 -1.75
C GLY A 116 9.61 19.49 -0.44
N ALA A 117 8.96 18.49 0.15
CA ALA A 117 9.50 17.77 1.31
C ALA A 117 10.56 16.76 0.89
N THR A 118 11.48 16.40 1.79
CA THR A 118 12.48 15.36 1.51
C THR A 118 11.82 13.98 1.42
N VAL A 119 12.18 13.22 0.37
CA VAL A 119 11.73 11.83 0.19
C VAL A 119 12.41 10.95 1.23
N SER A 120 13.74 10.99 1.33
CA SER A 120 14.48 10.31 2.40
C SER A 120 14.84 11.33 3.47
N ALA A 121 14.01 11.43 4.52
CA ALA A 121 14.28 12.32 5.64
C ALA A 121 15.40 11.72 6.52
N PRO A 122 16.40 12.51 6.96
CA PRO A 122 17.37 12.01 7.91
C PRO A 122 16.68 11.61 9.20
N LEU A 123 17.05 10.46 9.73
CA LEU A 123 16.51 9.95 10.98
C LEU A 123 17.05 10.77 12.16
N SER A 124 16.20 11.01 13.13
CA SER A 124 16.57 11.67 14.37
C SER A 124 17.47 10.76 15.21
N MET A 125 18.49 11.32 15.84
CA MET A 125 19.34 10.56 16.75
C MET A 125 18.57 10.17 18.02
N ALA A 126 18.45 8.87 18.27
CA ALA A 126 17.84 8.35 19.47
C ALA A 126 18.71 8.62 20.71
N ARG A 127 18.08 9.12 21.77
CA ARG A 127 18.72 9.39 23.07
C ARG A 127 18.26 8.37 24.10
N SER A 128 19.21 7.78 24.82
CA SER A 128 18.90 6.82 25.90
C SER A 128 18.03 7.48 26.98
N GLY A 129 17.06 6.73 27.52
CA GLY A 129 16.19 7.21 28.59
C GLY A 129 15.14 8.23 28.15
N GLN A 130 14.92 8.37 26.84
CA GLN A 130 13.85 9.21 26.27
C GLN A 130 13.04 8.41 25.27
N HIS A 131 11.73 8.67 25.20
CA HIS A 131 10.90 8.26 24.08
C HIS A 131 10.92 9.38 23.02
N GLY A 132 10.88 9.01 21.74
CA GLY A 132 10.91 10.01 20.68
C GLY A 132 10.55 9.46 19.31
N GLU A 133 10.51 10.39 18.35
CA GLU A 133 10.29 10.09 16.94
C GLU A 133 11.63 9.89 16.24
N LEU A 134 11.77 8.77 15.54
CA LEU A 134 12.93 8.51 14.68
C LEU A 134 12.73 9.22 13.34
N GLY A 135 11.52 9.14 12.78
CA GLY A 135 11.13 9.84 11.56
C GLY A 135 10.41 8.94 10.56
N ARG A 136 10.37 9.38 9.30
CA ARG A 136 9.81 8.61 8.17
C ARG A 136 10.93 7.86 7.47
N LEU A 137 10.72 6.57 7.19
CA LEU A 137 11.65 5.76 6.41
C LEU A 137 10.98 5.27 5.13
N SER A 138 11.69 5.26 4.01
CA SER A 138 11.22 4.58 2.79
C SER A 138 11.31 3.06 2.95
N ALA A 139 10.17 2.38 3.14
CA ALA A 139 10.12 0.93 3.28
C ALA A 139 10.08 0.22 1.92
N ILE A 140 9.27 0.72 0.98
CA ILE A 140 9.13 0.17 -0.37
C ILE A 140 8.92 1.27 -1.40
N THR A 141 9.22 0.97 -2.66
CA THR A 141 8.80 1.79 -3.80
C THR A 141 7.77 1.07 -4.67
N ILE A 142 6.75 1.81 -5.09
CA ILE A 142 5.70 1.39 -5.98
C ILE A 142 5.89 2.15 -7.31
N GLY A 143 6.14 1.39 -8.37
CA GLY A 143 6.05 1.87 -9.76
C GLY A 143 4.67 1.59 -10.33
N LEU A 144 4.26 2.40 -11.29
CA LEU A 144 3.01 2.21 -12.00
C LEU A 144 3.31 1.75 -13.42
N GLU A 145 2.44 0.91 -13.96
CA GLU A 145 2.51 0.47 -15.35
C GLU A 145 1.10 0.47 -15.93
N MET A 146 0.97 0.71 -17.22
CA MET A 146 -0.33 0.68 -17.86
C MET A 146 -0.74 -0.76 -18.19
N ALA A 147 -1.91 -1.17 -17.69
CA ALA A 147 -2.48 -2.48 -18.01
C ALA A 147 -2.71 -2.60 -19.54
N THR A 148 -2.41 -3.77 -20.10
CA THR A 148 -2.49 -4.01 -21.56
C THR A 148 -3.87 -3.70 -22.14
N GLN A 149 -4.94 -4.05 -21.42
CA GLN A 149 -6.33 -3.77 -21.80
C GLN A 149 -6.66 -2.26 -21.75
N GLY A 150 -6.12 -1.53 -20.77
CA GLY A 150 -6.29 -0.07 -20.64
C GLY A 150 -5.54 0.67 -21.74
N ARG A 151 -4.37 0.15 -22.13
CA ARG A 151 -3.47 0.73 -23.14
C ARG A 151 -4.08 0.81 -24.54
N GLN A 152 -5.04 -0.06 -24.86
CA GLN A 152 -5.76 -0.05 -26.14
C GLN A 152 -6.92 0.96 -26.16
N LYS A 153 -7.42 1.40 -25.00
CA LYS A 153 -8.54 2.34 -24.89
C LYS A 153 -8.10 3.81 -24.98
N LEU A 154 -6.82 4.08 -24.76
CA LEU A 154 -6.26 5.42 -24.79
C LEU A 154 -5.81 5.83 -26.20
N PRO A 155 -6.03 7.08 -26.63
CA PRO A 155 -5.41 7.63 -27.83
C PRO A 155 -3.88 7.48 -27.78
N ALA A 156 -3.24 7.26 -28.93
CA ALA A 156 -1.81 6.96 -28.99
C ALA A 156 -0.92 8.02 -28.32
N VAL A 157 -1.28 9.31 -28.44
CA VAL A 157 -0.57 10.43 -27.83
C VAL A 157 -0.71 10.40 -26.30
N THR A 158 -1.94 10.29 -25.79
CA THR A 158 -2.22 10.18 -24.35
C THR A 158 -1.54 8.96 -23.75
N ARG A 159 -1.55 7.84 -24.47
CA ARG A 159 -0.85 6.61 -24.04
C ARG A 159 0.64 6.87 -23.82
N GLN A 160 1.32 7.46 -24.79
CA GLN A 160 2.76 7.73 -24.67
C GLN A 160 3.05 8.69 -23.50
N GLN A 161 2.22 9.71 -23.30
CA GLN A 161 2.36 10.64 -22.18
C GLN A 161 2.18 9.96 -20.82
N VAL A 162 1.20 9.07 -20.70
CA VAL A 162 0.94 8.35 -19.45
C VAL A 162 2.01 7.29 -19.18
N ASP A 163 2.44 6.55 -20.21
CA ASP A 163 3.53 5.58 -20.09
C ASP A 163 4.81 6.29 -19.63
N GLN A 164 5.17 7.41 -20.26
CA GLN A 164 6.32 8.24 -19.86
C GLN A 164 6.16 8.75 -18.42
N TYR A 165 4.98 9.27 -18.07
CA TYR A 165 4.71 9.73 -16.71
C TYR A 165 4.87 8.61 -15.68
N PHE A 166 4.47 7.38 -15.99
CA PHE A 166 4.64 6.23 -15.10
C PHE A 166 6.09 5.73 -15.04
N GLU A 167 6.83 5.81 -16.14
CA GLU A 167 8.25 5.47 -16.20
C GLU A 167 9.13 6.45 -15.44
N ASP A 168 8.76 7.75 -15.40
CA ASP A 168 9.56 8.81 -14.78
C ASP A 168 9.31 8.97 -13.28
N HIS A 169 8.17 8.47 -12.78
CA HIS A 169 7.71 8.75 -11.42
C HIS A 169 7.50 7.49 -10.58
N ARG A 170 7.73 7.63 -9.27
CA ARG A 170 7.50 6.56 -8.30
C ARG A 170 6.88 7.06 -7.02
N LEU A 171 6.28 6.13 -6.30
CA LEU A 171 5.74 6.35 -4.97
C LEU A 171 6.58 5.56 -3.95
N SER A 172 7.12 6.22 -2.94
CA SER A 172 7.74 5.58 -1.78
C SER A 172 6.72 5.49 -0.65
N VAL A 173 6.47 4.28 -0.11
CA VAL A 173 5.64 4.10 1.08
C VAL A 173 6.51 4.26 2.31
N GLN A 174 6.08 5.15 3.21
CA GLN A 174 6.89 5.67 4.30
C GLN A 174 6.17 5.51 5.63
N PRO A 175 6.36 4.37 6.33
CA PRO A 175 5.93 4.25 7.71
C PRO A 175 6.69 5.25 8.60
N LYS A 176 6.03 5.63 9.68
CA LYS A 176 6.63 6.43 10.74
C LYS A 176 7.20 5.52 11.84
N LEU A 177 8.42 5.79 12.24
CA LEU A 177 9.14 5.05 13.28
C LEU A 177 9.33 5.88 14.54
N TYR A 178 9.24 5.21 15.67
CA TYR A 178 9.45 5.76 17.00
C TYR A 178 10.41 4.87 17.78
N TYR A 179 10.98 5.40 18.85
CA TYR A 179 11.85 4.67 19.77
C TYR A 179 11.42 4.88 21.23
N ASP A 180 11.71 3.88 22.06
CA ASP A 180 11.47 3.93 23.50
C ASP A 180 12.75 4.26 24.29
N GLU A 181 12.62 4.29 25.62
CA GLU A 181 13.71 4.61 26.54
C GLU A 181 14.91 3.65 26.41
N ASP A 182 14.65 2.41 25.97
CA ASP A 182 15.62 1.34 25.73
C ASP A 182 16.21 1.38 24.29
N LYS A 183 15.92 2.43 23.51
CA LYS A 183 16.29 2.57 22.08
C LYS A 183 15.72 1.48 21.17
N ARG A 184 14.67 0.78 21.59
CA ARG A 184 13.99 -0.20 20.74
C ARG A 184 13.02 0.51 19.82
N VAL A 185 13.03 0.13 18.55
CA VAL A 185 12.21 0.75 17.50
C VAL A 185 10.84 0.11 17.45
N TYR A 186 9.82 0.92 17.14
CA TYR A 186 8.47 0.46 16.85
C TYR A 186 7.80 1.33 15.78
N PHE A 187 6.82 0.75 15.11
CA PHE A 187 6.01 1.43 14.10
C PHE A 187 4.92 2.30 14.74
N GLY A 188 4.68 3.44 14.12
CA GLY A 188 3.43 4.17 14.24
C GLY A 188 2.33 3.61 13.34
N THR A 189 1.10 4.07 13.55
CA THR A 189 -0.04 3.78 12.66
C THR A 189 -0.14 4.74 11.47
N ASP A 190 0.62 5.84 11.50
CA ASP A 190 0.60 6.83 10.43
C ASP A 190 1.35 6.29 9.21
N CYS A 191 0.62 6.16 8.10
CA CYS A 191 1.18 5.83 6.80
C CYS A 191 1.28 7.10 5.95
N THR A 192 2.48 7.39 5.47
CA THR A 192 2.70 8.46 4.49
C THR A 192 3.28 7.86 3.22
N ALA A 193 3.10 8.55 2.10
CA ALA A 193 3.72 8.17 0.84
C ALA A 193 4.33 9.40 0.16
N ALA A 194 5.56 9.27 -0.32
CA ALA A 194 6.29 10.33 -1.01
C ALA A 194 6.25 10.04 -2.51
N PHE A 195 5.70 10.96 -3.29
CA PHE A 195 5.70 10.88 -4.75
C PHE A 195 6.87 11.69 -5.30
N PHE A 196 7.70 11.08 -6.15
CA PHE A 196 8.96 11.67 -6.61
C PHE A 196 9.31 11.25 -8.03
N GLU A 197 10.19 12.03 -8.66
CA GLU A 197 10.78 11.75 -9.97
C GLU A 197 12.04 10.91 -9.80
N ILE A 198 12.20 9.85 -10.58
CA ILE A 198 13.30 8.89 -10.45
C ILE A 198 14.65 9.55 -10.72
N GLU A 199 14.71 10.49 -11.67
CA GLU A 199 15.94 11.23 -11.97
C GLU A 199 16.36 12.16 -10.82
N ARG A 200 15.41 12.55 -9.96
CA ARG A 200 15.62 13.51 -8.87
C ARG A 200 14.91 13.08 -7.59
N PRO A 201 15.35 11.98 -6.94
CA PRO A 201 14.64 11.37 -5.82
C PRO A 201 14.76 12.15 -4.50
N GLY A 202 15.36 13.35 -4.49
CA GLY A 202 15.61 14.10 -3.27
C GLY A 202 14.33 14.69 -2.64
N TYR A 203 13.39 15.14 -3.47
CA TYR A 203 12.23 15.90 -3.03
C TYR A 203 10.94 15.38 -3.62
N THR A 204 9.85 15.52 -2.86
CA THR A 204 8.50 15.21 -3.32
C THR A 204 8.03 16.23 -4.34
N ILE A 205 7.27 15.77 -5.32
CA ILE A 205 6.68 16.62 -6.36
C ILE A 205 5.15 16.60 -6.25
N GLU A 206 4.49 17.52 -6.96
CA GLU A 206 3.04 17.53 -7.02
C GLU A 206 2.53 16.34 -7.85
N PRO A 207 1.73 15.44 -7.25
CA PRO A 207 1.21 14.27 -7.93
C PRO A 207 -0.04 14.63 -8.73
N GLU A 208 -0.24 13.97 -9.86
CA GLU A 208 -1.52 14.05 -10.57
C GLU A 208 -2.68 13.59 -9.66
N PRO A 209 -3.89 14.20 -9.75
CA PRO A 209 -5.01 13.90 -8.84
C PRO A 209 -5.37 12.42 -8.75
N MET A 210 -5.16 11.69 -9.84
CA MET A 210 -5.36 10.25 -9.95
C MET A 210 -4.51 9.46 -8.92
N ILE A 211 -3.27 9.87 -8.69
CA ILE A 211 -2.35 9.21 -7.75
C ILE A 211 -2.85 9.37 -6.32
N ASN A 212 -3.38 10.55 -5.98
CA ASN A 212 -3.92 10.81 -4.63
C ASN A 212 -5.10 9.89 -4.30
N VAL A 213 -6.00 9.68 -5.26
CA VAL A 213 -7.11 8.73 -5.11
C VAL A 213 -6.59 7.30 -4.91
N ALA A 214 -5.57 6.87 -5.67
CA ALA A 214 -5.00 5.54 -5.53
C ALA A 214 -4.31 5.34 -4.18
N VAL A 215 -3.52 6.29 -3.70
CA VAL A 215 -2.82 6.22 -2.41
C VAL A 215 -3.79 6.13 -1.24
N SER A 216 -4.94 6.82 -1.32
CA SER A 216 -5.98 6.76 -0.29
C SER A 216 -6.61 5.36 -0.10
N ARG A 217 -6.40 4.44 -1.06
CA ARG A 217 -6.84 3.03 -0.97
C ARG A 217 -5.90 2.17 -0.13
N PHE A 218 -4.69 2.63 0.17
CA PHE A 218 -3.83 2.01 1.18
C PHE A 218 -4.27 2.49 2.57
N ARG A 219 -4.55 1.57 3.47
CA ARG A 219 -5.05 1.87 4.82
C ARG A 219 -4.26 1.12 5.87
N THR A 220 -3.89 1.81 6.94
CA THR A 220 -3.29 1.15 8.10
C THR A 220 -4.38 0.49 8.95
N LEU A 221 -4.28 -0.82 9.13
CA LEU A 221 -5.15 -1.57 10.05
C LEU A 221 -4.71 -1.39 11.51
N GLY A 222 -3.41 -1.39 11.76
CA GLY A 222 -2.84 -1.22 13.09
C GLY A 222 -1.54 -1.99 13.27
N ILE A 223 -1.05 -2.03 14.50
CA ILE A 223 0.10 -2.84 14.89
C ILE A 223 -0.37 -4.24 15.24
N VAL A 224 0.20 -5.27 14.61
CA VAL A 224 -0.09 -6.66 14.97
C VAL A 224 0.64 -7.02 16.26
N GLY A 225 -0.12 -7.47 17.25
CA GLY A 225 0.44 -7.94 18.52
C GLY A 225 -0.64 -8.41 19.48
N THR A 226 -0.29 -9.36 20.35
CA THR A 226 -1.10 -9.78 21.49
C THR A 226 -0.62 -9.06 22.74
N SER A 227 -1.53 -8.62 23.62
CA SER A 227 -1.15 -7.90 24.83
C SER A 227 -0.56 -8.84 25.89
N GLU A 228 0.52 -8.38 26.51
CA GLU A 228 1.11 -8.71 27.82
C GLU A 228 1.58 -10.15 28.12
N ASP A 229 0.96 -11.21 27.60
CA ASP A 229 1.29 -12.59 28.03
C ASP A 229 2.34 -13.33 27.16
N SER A 230 2.70 -12.81 25.98
CA SER A 230 3.56 -13.52 25.01
C SER A 230 5.05 -13.18 25.12
N GLY A 231 5.44 -12.19 25.91
CA GLY A 231 6.84 -11.71 25.97
C GLY A 231 7.33 -11.04 24.68
N VAL A 232 6.49 -10.93 23.64
CA VAL A 232 6.81 -10.29 22.36
C VAL A 232 6.68 -8.77 22.49
N LEU A 233 7.72 -8.05 22.09
CA LEU A 233 7.74 -6.59 22.08
C LEU A 233 6.64 -6.03 21.17
N LEU A 234 5.67 -5.33 21.77
CA LEU A 234 4.59 -4.64 21.05
C LEU A 234 5.17 -3.54 20.14
N GLY A 235 4.60 -3.39 18.93
CA GLY A 235 5.00 -2.32 18.00
C GLY A 235 5.86 -2.76 16.81
N ARG A 236 6.26 -4.04 16.73
CA ARG A 236 7.22 -4.54 15.73
C ARG A 236 6.64 -4.82 14.35
N THR A 237 5.33 -5.06 14.25
CA THR A 237 4.68 -5.43 12.98
C THR A 237 3.54 -4.47 12.68
N LEU A 238 3.63 -3.74 11.57
CA LEU A 238 2.58 -2.84 11.07
C LEU A 238 1.80 -3.52 9.96
N ALA A 239 0.47 -3.60 10.11
CA ALA A 239 -0.44 -4.12 9.11
C ALA A 239 -1.06 -2.99 8.27
N LEU A 240 -0.79 -3.03 6.97
CA LEU A 240 -1.38 -2.19 5.94
C LEU A 240 -2.27 -3.07 5.07
N MET A 241 -3.37 -2.52 4.58
CA MET A 241 -4.25 -3.20 3.64
C MET A 241 -4.52 -2.33 2.45
N PHE A 242 -4.58 -2.93 1.28
CA PHE A 242 -4.85 -2.24 0.04
C PHE A 242 -5.91 -2.97 -0.77
N ALA A 243 -6.62 -2.20 -1.59
CA ALA A 243 -7.71 -2.69 -2.41
C ALA A 243 -7.43 -2.43 -3.89
N PHE A 244 -7.63 -3.45 -4.72
CA PHE A 244 -7.51 -3.37 -6.17
C PHE A 244 -8.65 -4.16 -6.83
N GLU A 245 -8.89 -3.94 -8.12
CA GLU A 245 -9.92 -4.68 -8.86
C GLU A 245 -9.27 -5.82 -9.62
N LYS A 246 -9.72 -7.06 -9.39
CA LYS A 246 -9.20 -8.20 -10.14
C LYS A 246 -9.78 -8.13 -11.56
N SER A 247 -8.93 -7.88 -12.55
CA SER A 247 -9.33 -7.98 -13.95
C SER A 247 -9.30 -9.45 -14.37
N ASP A 248 -10.46 -10.08 -14.53
CA ASP A 248 -10.54 -11.36 -15.24
C ASP A 248 -10.38 -11.09 -16.74
N ASP A 249 -9.25 -11.52 -17.31
CA ASP A 249 -8.91 -11.34 -18.74
C ASP A 249 -9.91 -12.01 -19.70
N THR A 250 -10.82 -12.84 -19.19
CA THR A 250 -11.80 -13.60 -19.98
C THR A 250 -13.17 -12.91 -20.12
N ILE A 251 -13.46 -11.86 -19.36
CA ILE A 251 -14.79 -11.22 -19.37
C ILE A 251 -14.70 -9.84 -20.04
N SER A 252 -14.86 -9.87 -21.36
CA SER A 252 -15.06 -8.69 -22.21
C SER A 252 -16.50 -8.20 -22.06
N GLY A 253 -16.85 -7.67 -20.88
CA GLY A 253 -18.18 -7.15 -20.60
C GLY A 253 -18.12 -5.96 -19.65
N VAL A 254 -18.50 -4.78 -20.15
CA VAL A 254 -18.53 -3.48 -19.43
C VAL A 254 -19.59 -3.44 -18.31
N ALA A 255 -20.10 -4.59 -17.84
CA ALA A 255 -21.34 -4.66 -17.05
C ALA A 255 -21.23 -5.31 -15.66
N ASP A 256 -20.11 -5.93 -15.28
CA ASP A 256 -19.90 -6.36 -13.89
C ASP A 256 -18.78 -5.52 -13.28
N GLY A 257 -19.11 -4.77 -12.22
CA GLY A 257 -18.11 -4.04 -11.44
C GLY A 257 -17.02 -5.01 -11.00
N GLY A 258 -15.77 -4.69 -11.30
CA GLY A 258 -14.63 -5.57 -11.00
C GLY A 258 -14.68 -6.03 -9.54
N ARG A 259 -14.49 -7.32 -9.29
CA ARG A 259 -14.46 -7.84 -7.92
C ARG A 259 -13.29 -7.18 -7.20
N GLN A 260 -13.60 -6.39 -6.17
CA GLN A 260 -12.59 -5.74 -5.34
C GLN A 260 -11.86 -6.82 -4.53
N ALA A 261 -10.58 -6.99 -4.80
CA ALA A 261 -9.68 -7.80 -4.01
C ALA A 261 -9.06 -6.95 -2.89
N LEU A 262 -8.94 -7.54 -1.70
CA LEU A 262 -8.28 -6.95 -0.54
C LEU A 262 -7.08 -7.82 -0.18
N GLU A 263 -5.90 -7.21 -0.15
CA GLU A 263 -4.65 -7.88 0.21
C GLU A 263 -3.93 -7.10 1.31
N LEU A 264 -3.13 -7.81 2.08
CA LEU A 264 -2.42 -7.34 3.25
C LEU A 264 -0.94 -7.13 2.92
N MET A 265 -0.38 -6.06 3.46
CA MET A 265 1.05 -5.80 3.50
C MET A 265 1.49 -5.63 4.95
N LEU A 266 2.50 -6.38 5.37
CA LEU A 266 3.06 -6.34 6.71
C LEU A 266 4.47 -5.75 6.64
N LEU A 267 4.70 -4.68 7.38
CA LEU A 267 6.05 -4.15 7.62
C LEU A 267 6.50 -4.66 8.98
N HIS A 268 7.66 -5.28 9.05
CA HIS A 268 8.13 -5.99 10.22
C HIS A 268 9.55 -5.55 10.60
N LEU A 269 9.77 -5.30 11.88
CA LEU A 269 11.07 -5.04 12.48
C LEU A 269 11.54 -6.32 13.17
N PRO A 270 12.65 -6.94 12.73
CA PRO A 270 13.29 -8.07 13.41
C PRO A 270 13.64 -7.78 14.88
N GLN A 271 13.80 -8.83 15.68
CA GLN A 271 13.89 -8.71 17.15
C GLN A 271 15.11 -7.94 17.64
N ASP A 272 16.17 -7.97 16.83
CA ASP A 272 17.45 -7.31 17.00
C ASP A 272 17.48 -5.87 16.50
N SER A 273 16.37 -5.34 15.97
CA SER A 273 16.28 -3.96 15.48
C SER A 273 16.40 -2.93 16.62
N THR A 274 17.36 -2.02 16.48
CA THR A 274 17.64 -0.91 17.38
C THR A 274 17.53 0.43 16.64
N ALA A 275 17.46 1.55 17.36
CA ALA A 275 17.37 2.86 16.72
C ALA A 275 18.62 3.25 15.91
N GLU A 276 19.76 2.60 16.15
CA GLU A 276 21.03 2.84 15.45
C GLU A 276 21.22 1.88 14.28
N ASP A 277 20.68 0.67 14.38
CA ASP A 277 20.74 -0.37 13.36
C ASP A 277 19.43 -1.14 13.34
N PHE A 278 18.65 -0.96 12.28
CA PHE A 278 17.39 -1.66 12.05
C PHE A 278 17.21 -1.97 10.57
N ASN A 279 16.50 -3.05 10.31
CA ASN A 279 16.08 -3.44 8.98
C ASN A 279 14.55 -3.61 8.96
N ILE A 280 13.90 -3.20 7.88
CA ILE A 280 12.47 -3.45 7.70
C ILE A 280 12.32 -4.61 6.72
N GLU A 281 11.68 -5.67 7.18
CA GLU A 281 11.22 -6.75 6.32
C GLU A 281 9.79 -6.47 5.88
N VAL A 282 9.50 -6.72 4.60
CA VAL A 282 8.16 -6.49 4.04
C VAL A 282 7.58 -7.81 3.56
N TYR A 283 6.35 -8.06 3.99
CA TYR A 283 5.58 -9.20 3.53
C TYR A 283 4.30 -8.73 2.86
N ILE A 284 3.87 -9.41 1.81
CA ILE A 284 2.65 -9.09 1.08
C ILE A 284 1.85 -10.37 0.84
N THR A 285 0.54 -10.30 0.99
CA THR A 285 -0.33 -11.41 0.61
C THR A 285 -0.70 -11.35 -0.86
N SER A 286 -0.91 -12.52 -1.47
CA SER A 286 -1.39 -12.66 -2.84
C SER A 286 -2.43 -13.78 -2.95
N ASP A 287 -3.01 -13.89 -4.14
CA ASP A 287 -3.94 -14.96 -4.52
C ASP A 287 -5.15 -15.04 -3.59
N GLU A 288 -5.79 -13.89 -3.35
CA GLU A 288 -6.93 -13.76 -2.44
C GLU A 288 -6.57 -14.11 -0.99
N ARG A 289 -5.33 -13.74 -0.61
CA ARG A 289 -4.69 -14.03 0.68
C ARG A 289 -4.43 -15.52 0.92
N ALA A 290 -4.15 -16.30 -0.12
CA ALA A 290 -3.74 -17.70 0.03
C ALA A 290 -2.25 -17.82 0.43
N SER A 291 -1.42 -16.90 -0.06
CA SER A 291 0.03 -16.92 0.10
C SER A 291 0.52 -15.64 0.76
N LEU A 292 1.56 -15.74 1.58
CA LEU A 292 2.33 -14.64 2.12
C LEU A 292 3.75 -14.68 1.53
N HIS A 293 4.15 -13.58 0.91
CA HIS A 293 5.43 -13.42 0.24
C HIS A 293 6.32 -12.50 1.05
N ARG A 294 7.57 -12.90 1.31
CA ARG A 294 8.62 -11.97 1.77
C ARG A 294 9.18 -11.25 0.54
N LEU A 295 9.12 -9.92 0.52
CA LEU A 295 9.62 -9.13 -0.59
C LEU A 295 11.14 -9.05 -0.59
N ASP A 296 11.72 -9.11 -1.79
CA ASP A 296 13.13 -8.78 -2.01
C ASP A 296 13.28 -7.27 -2.21
N LEU A 297 13.78 -6.59 -1.19
CA LEU A 297 13.88 -5.13 -1.15
C LEU A 297 15.13 -4.59 -1.86
N GLY A 298 16.15 -5.43 -2.15
CA GLY A 298 17.45 -4.97 -2.64
C GLY A 298 18.15 -3.96 -1.71
N ASN A 299 19.30 -3.41 -2.13
CA ASN A 299 20.16 -2.59 -1.26
C ASN A 299 19.84 -1.08 -1.21
N GLU A 300 18.97 -0.51 -2.05
CA GLU A 300 18.60 0.92 -1.95
C GLU A 300 17.18 1.16 -2.48
N ALA A 301 16.16 1.12 -1.60
CA ALA A 301 14.75 1.14 -2.00
C ALA A 301 14.36 2.34 -2.88
N VAL A 302 14.95 3.52 -2.66
CA VAL A 302 14.61 4.77 -3.37
C VAL A 302 15.38 4.94 -4.68
N ASN A 303 16.66 4.57 -4.72
CA ASN A 303 17.53 4.75 -5.89
C ASN A 303 17.59 3.50 -6.79
N SER A 304 16.91 2.42 -6.41
CA SER A 304 16.88 1.20 -7.21
C SER A 304 16.38 1.48 -8.63
N PRO A 305 16.98 0.90 -9.67
CA PRO A 305 16.50 1.06 -11.05
C PRO A 305 15.12 0.44 -11.27
N LEU A 306 14.70 -0.49 -10.41
CA LEU A 306 13.39 -1.14 -10.48
C LEU A 306 12.60 -0.88 -9.19
N PRO A 307 11.28 -0.65 -9.27
CA PRO A 307 10.47 -0.53 -8.07
C PRO A 307 10.43 -1.86 -7.31
N THR A 308 10.17 -1.80 -6.00
CA THR A 308 9.91 -3.00 -5.18
C THR A 308 8.62 -3.69 -5.61
N ILE A 309 7.60 -2.89 -5.92
CA ILE A 309 6.29 -3.33 -6.37
C ILE A 309 5.96 -2.58 -7.67
N SER A 310 5.55 -3.31 -8.71
CA SER A 310 4.96 -2.70 -9.91
C SER A 310 3.45 -2.94 -9.90
N SER A 311 2.67 -1.87 -10.09
CA SER A 311 1.20 -1.95 -10.10
C SER A 311 0.67 -1.62 -11.49
N GLU A 312 -0.07 -2.55 -12.08
CA GLU A 312 -0.77 -2.30 -13.33
C GLU A 312 -2.02 -1.47 -13.07
N VAL A 313 -2.20 -0.43 -13.89
CA VAL A 313 -3.30 0.52 -13.80
C VAL A 313 -4.04 0.58 -15.12
N ARG A 314 -5.37 0.51 -15.07
CA ARG A 314 -6.25 0.91 -16.18
C ARG A 314 -7.03 2.16 -15.79
N PHE A 315 -7.56 2.84 -16.80
CA PHE A 315 -8.46 3.98 -16.61
C PHE A 315 -9.84 3.63 -17.12
N ASP A 316 -10.84 3.74 -16.24
CA ASP A 316 -12.22 3.41 -16.58
C ASP A 316 -12.99 4.61 -17.12
N LYS A 317 -12.51 5.82 -16.88
CA LYS A 317 -13.11 7.05 -17.38
C LYS A 317 -12.07 7.96 -18.01
N MET A 318 -12.54 8.81 -18.91
CA MET A 318 -11.76 9.90 -19.49
C MET A 318 -12.52 11.21 -19.25
N ILE A 319 -11.81 12.26 -18.89
CA ILE A 319 -12.34 13.63 -18.76
C ILE A 319 -11.77 14.53 -19.88
N LEU A 320 -12.20 15.79 -19.92
CA LEU A 320 -11.76 16.77 -20.91
C LEU A 320 -11.94 16.28 -22.35
N MET A 321 -13.18 15.96 -22.73
CA MET A 321 -13.54 15.46 -24.07
C MET A 321 -12.81 14.17 -24.48
N GLY A 322 -12.43 13.34 -23.50
CA GLY A 322 -11.76 12.07 -23.75
C GLY A 322 -10.23 12.16 -23.85
N MET A 323 -9.65 13.33 -23.57
CA MET A 323 -8.21 13.56 -23.74
C MET A 323 -7.39 13.22 -22.50
N TYR A 324 -7.99 13.26 -21.31
CA TYR A 324 -7.28 13.09 -20.05
C TYR A 324 -7.85 11.89 -19.26
N PRO A 325 -7.00 10.92 -18.86
CA PRO A 325 -7.45 9.76 -18.13
C PRO A 325 -7.91 10.11 -16.72
N ALA A 326 -8.99 9.47 -16.27
CA ALA A 326 -9.57 9.68 -14.95
C ALA A 326 -9.91 8.35 -14.28
N GLU A 327 -9.98 8.39 -12.95
CA GLU A 327 -10.31 7.22 -12.12
C GLU A 327 -9.38 6.01 -12.40
N PRO A 328 -8.12 6.06 -11.93
CA PRO A 328 -7.22 4.93 -12.06
C PRO A 328 -7.73 3.75 -11.23
N VAL A 329 -7.67 2.58 -11.83
CA VAL A 329 -8.00 1.31 -11.20
C VAL A 329 -6.76 0.44 -11.27
N VAL A 330 -6.24 0.08 -10.09
CA VAL A 330 -5.17 -0.93 -9.98
C VAL A 330 -5.79 -2.28 -10.31
N THR A 331 -5.22 -2.98 -11.28
CA THR A 331 -5.73 -4.27 -11.78
C THR A 331 -4.89 -5.46 -11.34
N LYS A 332 -3.58 -5.25 -11.24
CA LYS A 332 -2.62 -6.29 -10.90
C LYS A 332 -1.42 -5.70 -10.19
N ILE A 333 -0.76 -6.53 -9.39
CA ILE A 333 0.44 -6.15 -8.64
C ILE A 333 1.50 -7.22 -8.88
N HIS A 334 2.69 -6.77 -9.22
CA HIS A 334 3.88 -7.59 -9.43
C HIS A 334 4.94 -7.20 -8.41
N PHE A 335 5.64 -8.19 -7.87
CA PHE A 335 6.71 -7.98 -6.91
C PHE A 335 7.69 -9.14 -6.96
N ARG A 336 8.92 -8.91 -6.49
CA ARG A 336 9.93 -9.96 -6.34
C ARG A 336 9.84 -10.57 -4.95
N SER A 337 9.73 -11.89 -4.90
CA SER A 337 9.57 -12.65 -3.66
C SER A 337 10.90 -13.34 -3.31
N ALA A 338 11.43 -13.08 -2.12
CA ALA A 338 12.57 -13.80 -1.55
C ALA A 338 12.16 -15.13 -0.90
N GLY A 339 10.89 -15.26 -0.50
CA GLY A 339 10.32 -16.49 0.04
C GLY A 339 8.80 -16.46 0.05
N ILE A 340 8.17 -17.63 0.13
CA ILE A 340 6.71 -17.79 0.16
C ILE A 340 6.30 -18.72 1.31
N LEU A 341 5.19 -18.39 1.97
CA LEU A 341 4.56 -19.18 3.03
C LEU A 341 3.05 -19.22 2.81
N SER A 342 2.39 -20.35 3.03
CA SER A 342 0.93 -20.42 2.90
C SER A 342 0.23 -19.80 4.11
N MET A 343 -0.86 -19.06 3.88
CA MET A 343 -1.67 -18.50 4.97
C MET A 343 -2.33 -19.60 5.81
N GLU A 344 -2.61 -20.77 5.22
CA GLU A 344 -3.06 -21.94 5.99
C GLU A 344 -1.99 -22.40 7.00
N MET A 345 -0.71 -22.39 6.62
CA MET A 345 0.37 -22.71 7.56
C MET A 345 0.47 -21.67 8.67
N ILE A 346 0.33 -20.38 8.35
CA ILE A 346 0.32 -19.30 9.36
C ILE A 346 -0.84 -19.50 10.34
N THR A 347 -2.06 -19.75 9.86
CA THR A 347 -3.23 -19.98 10.72
C THR A 347 -3.09 -21.23 11.59
N ARG A 348 -2.43 -22.29 11.10
CA ARG A 348 -2.09 -23.47 11.91
C ARG A 348 -1.05 -23.15 12.99
N LEU A 349 0.01 -22.39 12.65
CA LEU A 349 1.04 -21.99 13.60
C LEU A 349 0.50 -21.04 14.69
N THR A 350 -0.41 -20.13 14.32
CA THR A 350 -1.02 -19.21 15.30
C THR A 350 -2.00 -19.90 16.24
N ARG A 351 -2.75 -20.89 15.77
CA ARG A 351 -3.67 -21.67 16.62
C ARG A 351 -2.95 -22.67 17.53
N GLY A 352 -1.74 -23.09 17.14
CA GLY A 352 -1.00 -24.13 17.83
C GLY A 352 -1.58 -25.52 17.57
N THR A 353 -0.89 -26.55 18.09
CA THR A 353 -1.35 -27.94 18.07
C THR A 353 -1.56 -28.43 19.50
N SER A 354 -2.11 -29.63 19.68
CA SER A 354 -2.26 -30.24 21.01
C SER A 354 -0.93 -30.37 21.78
N GLU A 355 0.20 -30.34 21.08
CA GLU A 355 1.55 -30.52 21.64
C GLU A 355 2.38 -29.23 21.70
N ARG A 356 1.98 -28.16 21.00
CA ARG A 356 2.71 -26.89 20.96
C ARG A 356 1.75 -25.71 21.09
N THR A 357 2.08 -24.80 22.00
CA THR A 357 1.42 -23.50 22.13
C THR A 357 1.51 -22.72 20.82
N GLY A 358 0.42 -22.05 20.44
CA GLY A 358 0.39 -21.21 19.24
C GLY A 358 1.41 -20.08 19.32
N MET A 359 1.99 -19.73 18.18
CA MET A 359 2.95 -18.63 18.04
C MET A 359 2.22 -17.34 17.63
N SER A 360 2.73 -16.19 18.06
CA SER A 360 2.24 -14.91 17.56
C SER A 360 2.65 -14.71 16.09
N LEU A 361 1.92 -13.88 15.34
CA LEU A 361 2.29 -13.58 13.96
C LEU A 361 3.70 -12.97 13.88
N THR A 362 4.06 -12.09 14.80
CA THR A 362 5.37 -11.44 14.86
C THR A 362 6.49 -12.48 14.99
N GLU A 363 6.32 -13.50 15.82
CA GLU A 363 7.30 -14.59 15.95
C GLU A 363 7.37 -15.46 14.68
N ILE A 364 6.22 -15.72 14.03
CA ILE A 364 6.19 -16.46 12.76
C ILE A 364 6.96 -15.70 11.67
N LEU A 365 6.84 -14.37 11.62
CA LEU A 365 7.60 -13.53 10.69
C LEU A 365 9.10 -13.55 11.00
N ASP A 366 9.49 -13.47 12.29
CA ASP A 366 10.89 -13.60 12.73
C ASP A 366 11.52 -14.92 12.23
N GLU A 367 10.82 -16.04 12.44
CA GLU A 367 11.31 -17.35 11.99
C GLU A 367 11.33 -17.47 10.46
N PHE A 368 10.33 -16.90 9.77
CA PHE A 368 10.30 -16.90 8.32
C PHE A 368 11.44 -16.05 7.72
N GLY A 369 11.77 -14.91 8.33
CA GLY A 369 12.90 -14.07 7.96
C GLY A 369 14.23 -14.83 8.07
N LYS A 370 14.46 -15.54 9.19
CA LYS A 370 15.67 -16.36 9.41
C LYS A 370 15.78 -17.51 8.40
N LEU A 371 14.71 -18.25 8.17
CA LEU A 371 14.71 -19.41 7.28
C LEU A 371 14.97 -19.02 5.82
N SER A 372 14.42 -17.90 5.38
CA SER A 372 14.62 -17.42 4.01
C SER A 372 15.99 -16.77 3.77
N MET A 373 16.73 -16.40 4.83
CA MET A 373 18.14 -15.96 4.73
C MET A 373 19.15 -17.11 4.60
N GLN A 374 18.74 -18.37 4.82
CA GLN A 374 19.63 -19.55 4.68
C GLN A 374 19.84 -20.01 3.22
N SER A 375 19.76 -19.09 2.26
CA SER A 375 20.03 -19.25 0.81
C SER A 375 18.92 -19.93 -0.03
N PRO A 376 18.89 -19.64 -1.36
CA PRO A 376 17.94 -20.22 -2.28
C PRO A 376 18.10 -21.73 -2.22
N ILE A 377 16.99 -22.46 -2.34
CA ILE A 377 17.03 -23.92 -2.44
C ILE A 377 17.92 -24.28 -3.64
N ASP A 378 19.18 -24.58 -3.34
CA ASP A 378 20.10 -25.31 -4.19
C ASP A 378 19.47 -26.70 -4.32
N THR A 379 18.65 -26.86 -5.35
CA THR A 379 17.96 -28.12 -5.70
C THR A 379 18.93 -29.16 -6.24
N SER A 380 20.21 -29.08 -5.88
CA SER A 380 21.12 -30.21 -5.97
C SER A 380 20.92 -31.10 -4.74
N PRO A 381 20.29 -32.28 -4.87
CA PRO A 381 20.30 -33.26 -3.78
C PRO A 381 21.77 -33.58 -3.45
N LYS A 382 22.21 -33.21 -2.24
CA LYS A 382 23.42 -33.76 -1.66
C LYS A 382 23.15 -35.23 -1.38
N TYR A 383 23.43 -36.07 -2.37
CA TYR A 383 23.51 -37.51 -2.17
C TYR A 383 24.73 -37.78 -1.31
N GLU A 384 24.53 -38.30 -0.09
CA GLU A 384 25.62 -38.66 0.81
C GLU A 384 26.43 -39.87 0.31
N ASP A 385 25.92 -40.60 -0.69
CA ASP A 385 26.63 -41.71 -1.36
C ASP A 385 27.20 -41.27 -2.72
N ALA A 386 28.53 -41.35 -2.84
CA ALA A 386 29.30 -40.98 -4.02
C ALA A 386 28.87 -41.75 -5.29
N GLU A 387 28.42 -43.00 -5.14
CA GLU A 387 27.92 -43.82 -6.26
C GLU A 387 26.58 -43.30 -6.82
N VAL A 388 25.70 -42.79 -5.95
CA VAL A 388 24.39 -42.26 -6.35
C VAL A 388 24.54 -40.91 -7.04
N ALA A 389 25.51 -40.09 -6.59
CA ALA A 389 25.86 -38.83 -7.23
C ALA A 389 26.43 -39.03 -8.65
N GLU A 390 27.25 -40.07 -8.85
CA GLU A 390 27.82 -40.39 -10.17
C GLU A 390 26.75 -40.96 -11.13
N ALA A 391 25.83 -41.79 -10.63
CA ALA A 391 24.69 -42.30 -11.40
C ALA A 391 23.72 -41.18 -11.82
N ALA A 392 23.46 -40.21 -10.93
CA ALA A 392 22.65 -39.04 -11.23
C ALA A 392 23.30 -38.14 -12.29
N ARG A 393 24.62 -37.92 -12.21
CA ARG A 393 25.37 -37.18 -13.24
C ARG A 393 25.30 -37.84 -14.61
N ARG A 394 25.52 -39.16 -14.70
CA ARG A 394 25.41 -39.91 -15.97
C ARG A 394 24.00 -39.86 -16.55
N LYS A 395 22.97 -39.86 -15.70
CA LYS A 395 21.57 -39.72 -16.14
C LYS A 395 21.29 -38.33 -16.71
N TYR A 396 21.81 -37.28 -16.07
CA TYR A 396 21.69 -35.90 -16.56
C TYR A 396 22.45 -35.66 -17.87
N GLU A 397 23.64 -36.23 -18.02
CA GLU A 397 24.41 -36.14 -19.28
C GLU A 397 23.69 -36.85 -20.44
N ARG A 398 23.07 -38.02 -20.20
CA ARG A 398 22.24 -38.70 -21.21
C ARG A 398 21.02 -37.88 -21.60
N LEU A 399 20.34 -37.24 -20.63
CA LEU A 399 19.19 -36.38 -20.92
C LEU A 399 19.59 -35.13 -21.71
N ARG A 400 20.78 -34.58 -21.45
CA ARG A 400 21.32 -33.46 -22.21
C ARG A 400 21.68 -33.86 -23.65
N ALA A 401 22.34 -35.01 -23.84
CA ALA A 401 22.66 -35.53 -25.16
C ALA A 401 21.39 -35.79 -26.00
N MET A 402 20.35 -36.38 -25.40
CA MET A 402 19.05 -36.57 -26.08
C MET A 402 18.38 -35.24 -26.44
N ARG A 403 18.52 -34.20 -25.62
CA ARG A 403 17.95 -32.88 -25.92
C ARG A 403 18.70 -32.16 -27.06
N GLU A 404 20.01 -32.37 -27.18
CA GLU A 404 20.82 -31.83 -28.27
C GLU A 404 20.57 -32.57 -29.60
N GLU A 405 20.28 -33.87 -29.57
CA GLU A 405 19.86 -34.63 -30.76
C GLU A 405 18.49 -34.16 -31.27
N VAL A 406 17.51 -33.97 -30.39
CA VAL A 406 16.17 -33.44 -30.76
C VAL A 406 16.28 -32.03 -31.36
N SER A 407 17.20 -31.19 -30.89
CA SER A 407 17.42 -29.85 -31.43
C SER A 407 18.07 -29.82 -32.82
N ARG A 408 18.74 -30.90 -33.25
CA ARG A 408 19.37 -30.99 -34.58
C ARG A 408 18.37 -31.39 -35.66
N ASP A 409 17.38 -32.21 -35.33
CA ASP A 409 16.36 -32.64 -36.29
C ASP A 409 15.39 -31.50 -36.67
N ASP A 410 15.15 -30.55 -35.75
CA ASP A 410 14.31 -29.37 -36.03
C ASP A 410 15.01 -28.33 -36.94
N ALA A 411 16.34 -28.39 -37.10
CA ALA A 411 17.09 -27.43 -37.92
C ALA A 411 17.07 -27.73 -39.44
N ILE A 412 16.55 -28.88 -39.86
CA ILE A 412 16.59 -29.34 -41.27
C ILE A 412 15.36 -28.88 -42.08
N LEU A 413 14.32 -28.33 -41.45
CA LEU A 413 13.03 -28.00 -42.09
C LEU A 413 12.73 -26.50 -42.21
N THR A 414 13.71 -25.67 -42.60
CA THR A 414 13.42 -24.30 -43.08
C THR A 414 13.90 -24.10 -44.52
N PRO A 415 13.00 -23.85 -45.49
CA PRO A 415 13.40 -23.61 -46.87
C PRO A 415 14.02 -22.22 -47.01
N SER A 416 15.23 -22.20 -47.58
CA SER A 416 16.04 -21.02 -47.91
C SER A 416 15.27 -20.00 -48.78
N LYS A 417 15.09 -18.77 -48.29
CA LYS A 417 14.66 -17.61 -49.08
C LYS A 417 15.77 -17.20 -50.06
N ARG A 418 15.59 -17.46 -51.36
CA ARG A 418 16.32 -16.76 -52.43
C ARG A 418 15.66 -15.40 -52.70
N PRO A 419 16.42 -14.33 -52.94
CA PRO A 419 15.86 -13.05 -53.36
C PRO A 419 15.50 -13.12 -54.86
N MET A 420 14.26 -12.75 -55.23
CA MET A 420 13.91 -12.49 -56.62
C MET A 420 14.41 -11.09 -57.00
N MET A 421 15.30 -11.02 -57.98
CA MET A 421 15.61 -9.78 -58.70
C MET A 421 14.40 -9.34 -59.52
N THR A 422 13.95 -8.10 -59.32
CA THR A 422 13.11 -7.38 -60.28
C THR A 422 14.01 -6.87 -61.40
N GLY A 423 13.91 -7.48 -62.57
CA GLY A 423 14.48 -6.96 -63.82
C GLY A 423 13.56 -5.91 -64.43
N LEU A 424 14.17 -4.81 -64.85
CA LEU A 424 13.63 -3.80 -65.76
C LEU A 424 13.73 -4.29 -67.21
N ASP A 425 12.89 -3.68 -68.06
CA ASP A 425 12.92 -3.58 -69.54
C ASP A 425 12.27 -4.72 -70.35
N ASP A 426 11.01 -4.51 -70.78
CA ASP A 426 10.64 -3.92 -72.08
C ASP A 426 9.18 -3.42 -72.07
#